data_AF-A0A959ZVC7-F1
#
_entry.id   AF-A0A959ZVC7-F1
#
_cell.length_a   1.000
_cell.length_b   1.000
_cell.length_c   1.000
_cell.angle_alpha   90.00
_cell.angle_beta   90.00
_cell.angle_gamma   90.00
#
_symmetry.space_group_name_H-M   'P 1'
#
loop_
_entity.id
_entity.type
_entity.pdbx_description
1 polymer ?
#
loop_
_entity_poly.entity_id
_entity_poly.type
_entity_poly.pdbx_seq_one_letter_code
_entity_poly.pdbx_strand_id
1 'polypeptide(L)'
;QEAHRLLERGLAYRDFSTPDEIEADRKALKLGERRPYRTRADALGADLERERLDAGAPFAIRFRVPDGETVWDDLVHGEMRFANADIEDLVVLRADGTPTYNLAVVSDDADMRITHVIRGDDHLSNTPKQILLYDALGYDLPRFGHVPLILGTDGKRLSKRHGATAVGDYRVQGILPET
;
A
#
# COMPACT_ATOMS: atom_id res chain seq x y z
N GLN A 1 6.06 12.93 -6.66
CA GLN A 1 5.75 14.32 -6.20
C GLN A 1 4.54 14.33 -5.25
N GLU A 2 3.65 13.34 -5.38
CA GLU A 2 2.44 13.11 -4.58
C GLU A 2 2.70 13.08 -3.08
N ALA A 3 3.77 12.40 -2.62
CA ALA A 3 4.08 12.29 -1.18
C ALA A 3 4.21 13.66 -0.50
N HIS A 4 4.88 14.61 -1.16
CA HIS A 4 5.02 15.97 -0.66
C HIS A 4 3.71 16.75 -0.72
N ARG A 5 2.89 16.56 -1.77
CA ARG A 5 1.53 17.14 -1.85
C ARG A 5 0.64 16.67 -0.70
N LEU A 6 0.72 15.39 -0.32
CA LEU A 6 0.00 14.86 0.85
C LEU A 6 0.47 15.52 2.14
N LEU A 7 1.78 15.70 2.29
CA LEU A 7 2.39 16.35 3.46
C LEU A 7 1.98 17.83 3.58
N GLU A 8 2.04 18.59 2.48
CA GLU A 8 1.61 19.99 2.42
C GLU A 8 0.14 20.18 2.76
N ARG A 9 -0.71 19.19 2.43
CA ARG A 9 -2.15 19.19 2.73
C ARG A 9 -2.48 18.66 4.13
N GLY A 10 -1.47 18.31 4.94
CA GLY A 10 -1.67 17.72 6.27
C GLY A 10 -2.28 16.31 6.27
N LEU A 11 -2.30 15.65 5.10
CA LEU A 11 -2.79 14.27 4.92
C LEU A 11 -1.68 13.23 5.13
N ALA A 12 -0.45 13.68 5.32
CA ALA A 12 0.71 12.87 5.67
C ALA A 12 1.54 13.57 6.75
N TYR A 13 2.47 12.84 7.35
CA TYR A 13 3.42 13.36 8.34
C TYR A 13 4.81 12.76 8.14
N ARG A 14 5.82 13.43 8.67
CA ARG A 14 7.19 12.91 8.72
C ARG A 14 7.34 11.95 9.89
N ASP A 15 7.89 10.78 9.61
CA ASP A 15 8.24 9.79 10.61
C ASP A 15 9.76 9.66 10.70
N PHE A 16 10.31 10.08 11.84
CA PHE A 16 11.74 10.00 12.17
C PHE A 16 12.09 8.75 12.97
N SER A 17 11.16 7.80 13.10
CA SER A 17 11.40 6.57 13.86
C SER A 17 12.55 5.76 13.27
N THR A 18 13.45 5.32 14.13
CA THR A 18 14.55 4.42 13.79
C THR A 18 14.04 2.99 13.54
N PRO A 19 14.81 2.14 12.83
CA PRO A 19 14.45 0.73 12.66
C PRO A 19 14.19 0.00 13.98
N ASP A 20 14.95 0.31 15.02
CA ASP A 20 14.81 -0.31 16.34
C ASP A 20 13.51 0.13 17.03
N GLU A 21 13.14 1.41 16.94
CA GLU A 21 11.84 1.91 17.43
C GLU A 21 10.67 1.27 16.67
N ILE A 22 10.78 1.12 15.35
CA ILE A 22 9.75 0.47 14.53
C ILE A 22 9.58 -1.00 14.91
N GLU A 23 10.68 -1.72 15.15
CA GLU A 23 10.64 -3.12 15.56
C GLU A 23 10.11 -3.27 17.00
N ALA A 24 10.46 -2.36 17.90
CA ALA A 24 9.91 -2.31 19.25
C ALA A 24 8.41 -2.04 19.24
N ASP A 25 7.96 -1.06 18.44
CA ASP A 25 6.55 -0.77 18.21
C ASP A 25 5.85 -2.04 17.72
N ARG A 26 6.33 -2.66 16.63
CA ARG A 26 5.73 -3.88 16.06
C ARG A 26 5.55 -5.01 17.10
N LYS A 27 6.51 -5.20 18.01
CA LYS A 27 6.41 -6.19 19.09
C LYS A 27 5.42 -5.80 20.19
N ALA A 28 5.30 -4.51 20.48
CA ALA A 28 4.42 -3.97 21.50
C ALA A 28 2.97 -3.84 21.03
N LEU A 29 2.74 -3.71 19.71
CA LEU A 29 1.40 -3.52 19.15
C LEU A 29 0.50 -4.71 19.47
N LYS A 30 -0.53 -4.44 20.26
CA LYS A 30 -1.66 -5.34 20.43
C LYS A 30 -2.64 -5.14 19.27
N LEU A 31 -3.41 -6.19 18.97
CA LEU A 31 -4.49 -6.10 17.99
C LEU A 31 -5.44 -4.94 18.36
N GLY A 32 -5.53 -3.93 17.50
CA GLY A 32 -6.36 -2.72 17.70
C GLY A 32 -5.60 -1.44 18.04
N GLU A 33 -4.34 -1.52 18.50
CA GLU A 33 -3.47 -0.36 18.67
C GLU A 33 -2.59 -0.24 17.43
N ARG A 34 -3.03 0.46 16.38
CA ARG A 34 -2.31 0.47 15.07
C ARG A 34 -1.57 1.78 14.73
N ARG A 35 -1.53 2.76 15.64
CA ARG A 35 -1.05 4.11 15.32
C ARG A 35 0.12 4.67 16.18
N PRO A 36 1.13 3.87 16.59
CA PRO A 36 2.24 4.35 17.42
C PRO A 36 3.08 5.43 16.70
N TYR A 37 3.30 5.26 15.39
CA TYR A 37 4.05 6.20 14.56
C TYR A 37 3.39 7.57 14.49
N ARG A 38 2.06 7.60 14.36
CA ARG A 38 1.26 8.82 14.33
C ARG A 38 1.36 9.54 15.67
N THR A 39 1.18 8.83 16.78
CA THR A 39 1.27 9.41 18.12
C THR A 39 2.65 10.02 18.36
N ARG A 40 3.73 9.32 17.95
CA ARG A 40 5.11 9.84 18.07
C ARG A 40 5.30 11.10 17.22
N ALA A 41 4.81 11.11 15.98
CA ALA A 41 4.92 12.26 15.09
C ALA A 41 4.10 13.47 15.61
N ASP A 42 2.86 13.23 16.06
CA ASP A 42 1.98 14.27 16.61
C ASP A 42 2.55 14.87 17.91
N ALA A 43 3.28 14.08 18.71
CA ALA A 43 3.95 14.52 19.93
C ALA A 43 5.29 15.24 19.70
N LEU A 44 5.89 15.15 18.51
CA LEU A 44 7.20 15.74 18.22
C LEU A 44 7.18 17.27 18.35
N GLY A 45 6.09 17.91 17.90
CA GLY A 45 5.96 19.36 17.83
C GLY A 45 6.77 19.99 16.69
N ALA A 46 6.35 21.18 16.25
CA ALA A 46 6.91 21.83 15.06
C ALA A 46 8.38 22.29 15.22
N ASP A 47 8.78 22.68 16.43
CA ASP A 47 10.14 23.17 16.68
C ASP A 47 11.17 22.04 16.61
N LEU A 48 10.88 20.90 17.25
CA LEU A 48 11.76 19.74 17.22
C LEU A 48 11.74 19.04 15.86
N GLU A 49 10.61 19.06 15.14
CA GLU A 49 10.57 18.62 13.74
C GLU A 49 11.55 19.44 12.90
N ARG A 50 11.53 20.77 13.04
CA ARG A 50 12.43 21.68 12.31
C ARG A 50 13.89 21.44 12.67
N GLU A 51 14.21 21.30 13.96
CA GLU A 51 15.57 20.99 14.42
C GLU A 51 16.10 19.70 13.78
N ARG A 52 15.28 18.64 13.73
CA ARG A 52 15.65 17.37 13.09
C ARG A 52 15.88 17.53 11.58
N LEU A 53 15.05 18.32 10.91
CA LEU A 53 15.21 18.61 9.48
C LEU A 53 16.50 19.40 9.21
N ASP A 54 16.78 20.43 10.00
CA ASP A 54 17.99 21.27 9.88
C ASP A 54 19.26 20.47 10.16
N ALA A 55 19.18 19.48 11.06
CA ALA A 55 20.24 18.51 11.33
C ALA A 55 20.41 17.43 10.26
N GLY A 56 19.54 17.40 9.23
CA GLY A 56 19.56 16.40 8.17
C GLY A 56 19.15 15.00 8.62
N ALA A 57 18.35 14.89 9.69
CA ALA A 57 17.88 13.60 10.18
C ALA A 57 17.03 12.88 9.12
N PRO A 58 17.28 11.57 8.85
CA PRO A 58 16.49 10.83 7.89
C PRO A 58 15.05 10.65 8.40
N PHE A 59 14.08 10.74 7.48
CA PHE A 59 12.67 10.52 7.80
C PHE A 59 11.93 9.87 6.63
N ALA A 60 10.93 9.06 6.95
CA ALA A 60 9.94 8.61 5.97
C ALA A 60 8.75 9.58 5.93
N ILE A 61 7.98 9.58 4.85
CA ILE A 61 6.66 10.22 4.81
C ILE A 61 5.60 9.14 4.95
N ARG A 62 4.72 9.28 5.94
CA ARG A 62 3.59 8.38 6.17
C ARG A 62 2.26 9.07 5.87
N PHE A 63 1.42 8.40 5.10
CA PHE A 63 0.05 8.80 4.87
C PHE A 63 -0.82 8.54 6.10
N ARG A 64 -1.59 9.55 6.50
CA ARG A 64 -2.50 9.51 7.64
C ARG A 64 -3.82 8.88 7.20
N VAL A 65 -3.99 7.59 7.50
CA VAL A 65 -5.26 6.90 7.20
C VAL A 65 -6.40 7.55 7.99
N PRO A 66 -7.45 8.07 7.34
CA PRO A 66 -8.59 8.67 8.03
C PRO A 66 -9.37 7.62 8.81
N ASP A 67 -10.19 8.04 9.77
CA ASP A 67 -11.13 7.13 10.42
C ASP A 67 -12.33 6.84 9.51
N GLY A 68 -13.19 5.90 9.92
CA GLY A 68 -14.33 5.44 9.13
C GLY A 68 -14.05 4.11 8.41
N GLU A 69 -14.57 3.97 7.20
CA GLU A 69 -14.49 2.75 6.40
C GLU A 69 -14.20 3.06 4.94
N THR A 70 -13.57 2.09 4.27
CA THR A 70 -13.37 2.09 2.82
C THR A 70 -14.26 1.01 2.22
N VAL A 71 -15.14 1.43 1.32
CA VAL A 71 -16.11 0.55 0.63
C VAL A 71 -15.93 0.70 -0.86
N TRP A 72 -15.94 -0.41 -1.60
CA TRP A 72 -15.97 -0.40 -3.07
C TRP A 72 -16.72 -1.61 -3.60
N ASP A 73 -17.19 -1.53 -4.84
CA ASP A 73 -17.78 -2.64 -5.57
C ASP A 73 -16.69 -3.32 -6.43
N ASP A 74 -16.30 -4.53 -6.05
CA ASP A 74 -15.37 -5.35 -6.80
C ASP A 74 -16.09 -6.08 -7.94
N LEU A 75 -15.52 -6.02 -9.15
CA LEU A 75 -16.10 -6.62 -10.34
C LEU A 75 -16.24 -8.14 -10.27
N VAL A 76 -15.52 -8.81 -9.36
CA VAL A 76 -15.57 -10.27 -9.17
C VAL A 76 -16.24 -10.62 -7.84
N HIS A 77 -15.87 -9.95 -6.75
CA HIS A 77 -16.34 -10.29 -5.40
C HIS A 77 -17.57 -9.49 -4.91
N GLY A 78 -18.01 -8.46 -5.65
CA GLY A 78 -19.10 -7.57 -5.25
C GLY A 78 -18.68 -6.55 -4.19
N GLU A 79 -19.62 -6.09 -3.36
CA GLU A 79 -19.34 -5.08 -2.32
C GLU A 79 -18.31 -5.58 -1.31
N MET A 80 -17.21 -4.84 -1.19
CA MET A 80 -16.13 -5.04 -0.24
C MET A 80 -16.10 -3.89 0.76
N ARG A 81 -15.87 -4.19 2.05
CA ARG A 81 -15.86 -3.21 3.14
C ARG A 81 -14.73 -3.47 4.11
N PHE A 82 -13.97 -2.41 4.42
CA PHE A 82 -12.85 -2.46 5.35
C PHE A 82 -12.94 -1.30 6.33
N ALA A 83 -12.83 -1.58 7.63
CA ALA A 83 -12.69 -0.54 8.63
C ALA A 83 -11.30 0.11 8.50
N ASN A 84 -11.24 1.44 8.41
CA ASN A 84 -9.96 2.14 8.27
C ASN A 84 -9.10 2.04 9.53
N ALA A 85 -9.70 1.72 10.67
CA ALA A 85 -8.99 1.40 11.91
C ALA A 85 -8.09 0.15 11.77
N ASP A 86 -8.40 -0.76 10.82
CA ASP A 86 -7.59 -1.94 10.52
C ASP A 86 -6.46 -1.66 9.50
N ILE A 87 -6.37 -0.43 9.01
CA ILE A 87 -5.35 -0.01 8.05
C ILE A 87 -4.34 0.87 8.78
N GLU A 88 -3.09 0.43 8.81
CA GLU A 88 -2.00 1.21 9.39
C GLU A 88 -1.66 2.44 8.53
N ASP A 89 -1.06 3.46 9.15
CA ASP A 89 -0.51 4.59 8.42
C ASP A 89 0.64 4.15 7.51
N LEU A 90 0.44 4.37 6.21
CA LEU A 90 1.26 3.80 5.16
C LEU A 90 2.50 4.64 4.95
N VAL A 91 3.68 4.04 4.96
CA VAL A 91 4.86 4.71 4.37
C VAL A 91 4.58 4.90 2.89
N VAL A 92 4.60 6.16 2.42
CA VAL A 92 4.41 6.52 1.00
C VAL A 92 5.72 6.96 0.36
N LEU A 93 6.66 7.50 1.16
CA LEU A 93 8.02 7.81 0.75
C LEU A 93 9.00 7.29 1.81
N ARG A 94 10.01 6.52 1.40
CA ARG A 94 11.07 6.06 2.29
C ARG A 94 12.08 7.18 2.54
N ALA A 95 12.91 7.02 3.57
CA ALA A 95 13.96 7.98 3.90
C ALA A 95 15.04 8.15 2.81
N ASP A 96 15.21 7.14 1.95
CA ASP A 96 16.07 7.22 0.77
C ASP A 96 15.41 7.96 -0.43
N GLY A 97 14.19 8.47 -0.26
CA GLY A 97 13.42 9.15 -1.31
C GLY A 97 12.65 8.21 -2.24
N THR A 98 12.71 6.89 -2.04
CA THR A 98 12.03 5.93 -2.91
C THR A 98 10.54 5.81 -2.55
N PRO A 99 9.60 6.01 -3.49
CA PRO A 99 8.18 5.81 -3.23
C PRO A 99 7.88 4.33 -2.94
N THR A 100 6.89 4.07 -2.10
CA THR A 100 6.42 2.70 -1.86
C THR A 100 5.45 2.25 -2.95
N TYR A 101 5.22 0.94 -3.02
CA TYR A 101 4.35 0.32 -4.02
C TYR A 101 2.98 1.00 -4.11
N ASN A 102 2.31 1.25 -2.98
CA ASN A 102 0.96 1.82 -2.99
C ASN A 102 0.91 3.26 -3.52
N LEU A 103 1.92 4.08 -3.22
CA LEU A 103 1.97 5.42 -3.81
C LEU A 103 2.32 5.38 -5.29
N ALA A 104 3.32 4.58 -5.67
CA ALA A 104 3.78 4.47 -7.05
C ALA A 104 2.66 4.00 -7.98
N VAL A 105 1.96 2.92 -7.62
CA VAL A 105 0.86 2.38 -8.44
C VAL A 105 -0.27 3.39 -8.58
N VAL A 106 -0.71 4.05 -7.49
CA VAL A 106 -1.79 5.05 -7.57
C VAL A 106 -1.39 6.25 -8.44
N SER A 107 -0.14 6.70 -8.33
CA SER A 107 0.40 7.77 -9.15
C SER A 107 0.41 7.39 -10.64
N ASP A 108 0.98 6.23 -10.96
CA ASP A 108 1.13 5.76 -12.33
C ASP A 108 -0.23 5.45 -12.97
N ASP A 109 -1.13 4.79 -12.24
CA ASP A 109 -2.47 4.48 -12.71
C ASP A 109 -3.26 5.77 -13.04
N ALA A 110 -3.16 6.80 -12.19
CA ALA A 110 -3.81 8.08 -12.42
C ALA A 110 -3.22 8.83 -13.63
N ASP A 111 -1.89 8.86 -13.75
CA ASP A 111 -1.21 9.48 -14.90
C ASP A 111 -1.56 8.78 -16.22
N MET A 112 -1.61 7.44 -16.19
CA MET A 112 -1.98 6.59 -17.33
C MET A 112 -3.49 6.51 -17.57
N ARG A 113 -4.31 7.13 -16.70
CA ARG A 113 -5.79 7.13 -16.78
C ARG A 113 -6.37 5.71 -16.82
N ILE A 114 -5.86 4.83 -15.97
CA ILE A 114 -6.37 3.48 -15.81
C ILE A 114 -7.82 3.56 -15.32
N THR A 115 -8.71 2.86 -16.02
CA THR A 115 -10.14 2.81 -15.67
C THR A 115 -10.55 1.53 -14.95
N HIS A 116 -9.76 0.46 -15.14
CA HIS A 116 -10.01 -0.87 -14.60
C HIS A 116 -8.69 -1.48 -14.12
N VAL A 117 -8.61 -1.82 -12.84
CA VAL A 117 -7.48 -2.53 -12.24
C VAL A 117 -7.90 -3.98 -12.03
N ILE A 118 -7.36 -4.88 -12.87
CA ILE A 118 -7.59 -6.32 -12.77
C ILE A 118 -6.32 -7.00 -12.27
N ARG A 119 -6.41 -7.70 -11.13
CA ARG A 119 -5.24 -8.30 -10.46
C ARG A 119 -5.63 -9.50 -9.60
N GLY A 120 -4.67 -10.27 -9.12
CA GLY A 120 -4.93 -11.43 -8.27
C GLY A 120 -5.48 -11.06 -6.88
N ASP A 121 -6.24 -11.99 -6.28
CA ASP A 121 -6.79 -11.88 -4.91
C ASP A 121 -5.72 -11.62 -3.83
N ASP A 122 -4.45 -11.99 -4.08
CA ASP A 122 -3.36 -11.69 -3.15
C ASP A 122 -3.09 -10.18 -2.99
N HIS A 123 -3.58 -9.36 -3.91
CA HIS A 123 -3.47 -7.91 -3.83
C HIS A 123 -4.71 -7.21 -3.22
N LEU A 124 -5.75 -7.95 -2.84
CA LEU A 124 -7.02 -7.39 -2.36
C LEU A 124 -6.85 -6.50 -1.12
N SER A 125 -5.95 -6.87 -0.20
CA SER A 125 -5.63 -6.07 1.00
C SER A 125 -4.95 -4.72 0.71
N ASN A 126 -4.45 -4.50 -0.52
CA ASN A 126 -3.89 -3.21 -0.94
C ASN A 126 -4.95 -2.27 -1.50
N THR A 127 -6.10 -2.77 -1.94
CA THR A 127 -7.18 -1.96 -2.54
C THR A 127 -7.67 -0.85 -1.62
N PRO A 128 -8.03 -1.11 -0.34
CA PRO A 128 -8.51 -0.01 0.51
C PRO A 128 -7.40 1.02 0.77
N LYS A 129 -6.13 0.59 0.84
CA LYS A 129 -4.97 1.49 0.97
C LYS A 129 -4.82 2.41 -0.23
N GLN A 130 -5.03 1.87 -1.43
CA GLN A 130 -4.92 2.61 -2.68
C GLN A 130 -6.11 3.54 -2.88
N ILE A 131 -7.34 3.10 -2.62
CA ILE A 131 -8.55 3.96 -2.67
C ILE A 131 -8.34 5.21 -1.80
N LEU A 132 -7.90 5.03 -0.56
CA LEU A 132 -7.61 6.17 0.33
C LEU A 132 -6.58 7.15 -0.23
N LEU A 133 -5.60 6.66 -1.00
CA LEU A 133 -4.62 7.52 -1.67
C LEU A 133 -5.22 8.22 -2.90
N TYR A 134 -6.04 7.54 -3.71
CA TYR A 134 -6.79 8.15 -4.82
C TYR A 134 -7.64 9.32 -4.30
N ASP A 135 -8.44 9.08 -3.26
CA ASP A 135 -9.30 10.08 -2.63
C ASP A 135 -8.48 11.24 -2.07
N ALA A 136 -7.41 10.92 -1.32
CA ALA A 136 -6.55 11.93 -0.74
C ALA A 136 -5.87 12.80 -1.80
N LEU A 137 -5.47 12.23 -2.94
CA LEU A 137 -4.81 12.95 -4.04
C LEU A 137 -5.79 13.65 -4.98
N GLY A 138 -7.09 13.33 -4.88
CA GLY A 138 -8.15 13.89 -5.71
C GLY A 138 -8.13 13.32 -7.14
N TYR A 139 -7.78 12.04 -7.27
CA TYR A 139 -7.76 11.33 -8.54
C TYR A 139 -9.05 10.52 -8.74
N ASP A 140 -9.43 10.30 -9.99
CA ASP A 140 -10.57 9.45 -10.33
C ASP A 140 -10.28 7.99 -9.93
N LEU A 141 -11.27 7.35 -9.31
CA LEU A 141 -11.11 5.98 -8.84
C LEU A 141 -11.40 4.97 -9.96
N PRO A 142 -10.46 4.06 -10.29
CA PRO A 142 -10.73 2.98 -11.24
C PRO A 142 -11.66 1.94 -10.62
N ARG A 143 -12.28 1.12 -11.48
CA ARG A 143 -12.98 -0.09 -11.03
C ARG A 143 -11.96 -1.17 -10.71
N PHE A 144 -12.15 -1.91 -9.62
CA PHE A 144 -11.28 -3.01 -9.23
C PHE A 144 -11.94 -4.35 -9.52
N GLY A 145 -11.17 -5.33 -9.99
CA GLY A 145 -11.61 -6.72 -10.09
C GLY A 145 -10.49 -7.65 -9.64
N HIS A 146 -10.75 -8.44 -8.60
CA HIS A 146 -9.75 -9.37 -8.07
C HIS A 146 -10.03 -10.80 -8.54
N VAL A 147 -9.10 -11.35 -9.32
CA VAL A 147 -9.24 -12.70 -9.89
C VAL A 147 -8.68 -13.77 -8.93
N PRO A 148 -9.39 -14.89 -8.73
CA PRO A 148 -8.92 -16.00 -7.91
C PRO A 148 -7.57 -16.52 -8.37
N LEU A 149 -6.73 -16.90 -7.40
CA LEU A 149 -5.41 -17.46 -7.70
C LEU A 149 -5.54 -18.89 -8.24
N ILE A 150 -4.66 -19.21 -9.21
CA ILE A 150 -4.52 -20.58 -9.70
C ILE A 150 -3.92 -21.44 -8.57
N LEU A 151 -4.61 -22.54 -8.27
CA LEU A 151 -4.17 -23.52 -7.29
C LEU A 151 -3.44 -24.68 -7.99
N GLY A 152 -2.44 -25.24 -7.30
CA GLY A 152 -1.83 -26.50 -7.69
C GLY A 152 -2.77 -27.68 -7.44
N THR A 153 -2.33 -28.87 -7.86
CA THR A 153 -3.08 -30.13 -7.63
C THR A 153 -3.21 -30.47 -6.14
N ASP A 154 -2.39 -29.87 -5.29
CA ASP A 154 -2.45 -29.98 -3.83
C ASP A 154 -3.40 -28.97 -3.17
N GLY A 155 -4.12 -28.17 -3.97
CA GLY A 155 -5.04 -27.12 -3.51
C GLY A 155 -4.34 -25.90 -2.92
N LYS A 156 -3.00 -25.85 -2.91
CA LYS A 156 -2.25 -24.68 -2.46
C LYS A 156 -2.04 -23.72 -3.61
N ARG A 157 -1.76 -22.46 -3.28
CA ARG A 157 -1.36 -21.45 -4.27
C ARG A 157 -0.23 -21.99 -5.14
N LEU A 158 -0.45 -22.00 -6.46
CA LEU A 158 0.61 -22.37 -7.40
C LEU A 158 1.76 -21.37 -7.26
N SER A 159 2.96 -21.88 -7.02
CA SER A 159 4.14 -21.06 -6.82
C SER A 159 5.31 -21.62 -7.63
N LYS A 160 6.29 -20.78 -7.95
CA LYS A 160 7.53 -21.22 -8.63
C LYS A 160 8.24 -22.37 -7.90
N ARG A 161 8.04 -22.51 -6.59
CA ARG A 161 8.62 -23.60 -5.78
C ARG A 161 7.82 -24.89 -5.82
N HIS A 162 6.56 -24.85 -6.26
CA HIS A 162 5.63 -25.99 -6.31
C HIS A 162 5.15 -26.31 -7.74
N GLY A 163 6.00 -26.06 -8.74
CA GLY A 163 5.70 -26.46 -10.12
C GLY A 163 5.00 -25.40 -10.98
N ALA A 164 5.01 -24.12 -10.62
CA ALA A 164 4.62 -23.07 -11.56
C ALA A 164 5.63 -23.02 -12.72
N THR A 165 5.22 -23.59 -13.86
CA THR A 165 5.92 -23.52 -15.13
C THR A 165 5.95 -22.05 -15.59
N ALA A 166 7.12 -21.51 -15.93
CA ALA A 166 7.16 -20.20 -16.54
C ALA A 166 6.47 -20.28 -17.90
N VAL A 167 5.79 -19.22 -18.35
CA VAL A 167 5.12 -19.22 -19.67
C VAL A 167 6.09 -19.64 -20.80
N GLY A 168 7.36 -19.26 -20.68
CA GLY A 168 8.40 -19.64 -21.63
C GLY A 168 8.73 -21.14 -21.68
N ASP A 169 8.50 -21.88 -20.60
CA ASP A 169 8.77 -23.33 -20.54
C ASP A 169 7.73 -24.11 -21.35
N TYR A 170 6.48 -23.63 -21.42
CA TYR A 170 5.44 -24.25 -22.25
C TYR A 170 5.80 -24.22 -23.74
N ARG A 171 6.48 -23.15 -24.19
CA ARG A 171 7.04 -23.09 -25.55
C ARG A 171 8.09 -24.18 -25.79
N VAL A 172 8.95 -24.46 -24.80
CA VAL A 172 9.94 -25.55 -24.90
C VAL A 172 9.26 -26.92 -24.94
N GLN A 173 8.12 -27.07 -24.28
CA GLN A 173 7.28 -28.27 -24.33
C GLN A 173 6.46 -28.39 -25.62
N GLY A 174 6.53 -27.41 -26.53
CA GLY A 174 5.80 -27.41 -27.80
C GLY A 174 4.32 -27.03 -27.68
N ILE A 175 3.91 -26.41 -26.57
CA ILE A 175 2.56 -25.88 -26.39
C ILE A 175 2.43 -24.55 -27.14
N LEU A 176 1.34 -24.41 -27.91
CA LEU A 176 1.04 -23.23 -28.70
C LEU A 176 0.39 -22.13 -27.83
N PRO A 177 0.56 -20.85 -28.16
CA PRO A 177 -0.04 -19.74 -27.39
C PRO A 177 -1.57 -19.79 -27.25
N GLU A 178 -2.26 -20.39 -28.21
CA GLU A 178 -3.72 -20.54 -28.24
C GLU A 178 -4.27 -21.75 -27.46
N THR A 179 -3.40 -22.62 -26.93
CA THR A 179 -3.74 -23.86 -26.23
C THR A 179 -3.54 -23.72 -24.72
#